data_AF-A0A4S9AZ05-F1
#
_entry.id   AF-A0A4S9AZ05-F1
#
_cell.length_a   1.000
_cell.length_b   1.000
_cell.length_c   1.000
_cell.angle_alpha   90.00
_cell.angle_beta   90.00
_cell.angle_gamma   90.00
#
_symmetry.space_group_name_H-M   'P 1'
#
loop_
_entity.id
_entity.type
_entity.pdbx_description
1 polymer ?
#
loop_
_entity_poly.entity_id
_entity_poly.type
_entity_poly.pdbx_seq_one_letter_code
_entity_poly.pdbx_strand_id
1 'polypeptide(L)'
;MIVFTLFLFAASLANAQAIPTASQCPSANGQTITDSNGSTYRVTCSADNNVGSYANTKAANSYLDCMTACDAAASAGCQGFTYVGGANGVNSGTCWLKKSMGTYPAASSSYVSAVRIGSVGASSQSSVASTLATVVTSASSASSALSASSTLSTAVAASTSLCPSSNFTSFVDTARNNWQILCGFDTSPGSFGSTSASTFPVCIEACRTTVNCAAVTYIGTSCYFKTAFVSLITKSSASSAFIINLQNYPVPVTGNSRASSGCGAPLQPGVQLGGTSTTFQITSRGQVRSFNVHVPTSYKNNMAVPLIVAYHGRSNTQLSVESDSRLSSETWNPFAIAVYPLGGDQQWQGDPATVGTNPYYDDLAFTSDLLDHISNNYCIDTSRMLATGFSNGGGFVGTLACDPTLSQRFSTFSVNSGAEYTNTTGTCNPTSVLTNTIVQSICSPGRSNLPMIEFHGDTDGTIPYTGGARRGYCLPTVPHWVTDWATRDGLSASNITTSLASGKVTKYEFGASQGVQGLVTHYKVAGWGHSWASINAGAPIDATPLIMDFFYSHS
;
A
#
# COMPACT_ATOMS: atom_id res chain seq x y z
N MET A 1 30.77 80.81 -10.01
CA MET A 1 29.34 80.59 -9.73
C MET A 1 29.14 79.09 -9.63
N ILE A 2 29.04 78.55 -8.41
CA ILE A 2 27.79 78.11 -7.73
C ILE A 2 27.31 76.77 -8.33
N VAL A 3 27.08 75.66 -7.63
CA VAL A 3 27.39 75.06 -6.31
C VAL A 3 26.72 73.67 -6.35
N PHE A 4 27.35 72.67 -5.69
CA PHE A 4 26.86 71.40 -5.09
C PHE A 4 25.47 70.85 -5.49
N THR A 5 25.25 69.53 -5.59
CA THR A 5 25.15 68.67 -4.39
C THR A 5 25.28 67.18 -4.71
N LEU A 6 26.05 66.50 -3.87
CA LEU A 6 26.22 65.06 -3.71
C LEU A 6 25.00 64.48 -2.96
N PHE A 7 24.40 63.39 -3.44
CA PHE A 7 23.61 62.49 -2.57
C PHE A 7 23.96 61.04 -2.86
N LEU A 8 24.68 60.43 -1.91
CA LEU A 8 24.60 59.00 -1.64
C LEU A 8 23.16 58.68 -1.21
N PHE A 9 22.56 57.63 -1.77
CA PHE A 9 21.70 56.73 -1.00
C PHE A 9 21.90 55.29 -1.48
N ALA A 10 22.41 54.49 -0.56
CA ALA A 10 22.34 53.05 -0.59
C ALA A 10 20.88 52.61 -0.42
N ALA A 11 20.51 51.54 -1.11
CA ALA A 11 19.95 50.32 -0.55
C ALA A 11 19.29 49.54 -1.68
N SER A 12 19.78 48.31 -1.89
CA SER A 12 19.08 47.31 -2.67
C SER A 12 17.63 47.22 -2.19
N LEU A 13 16.69 47.51 -3.08
CA LEU A 13 15.35 46.95 -2.98
C LEU A 13 15.52 45.44 -3.15
N ALA A 14 15.63 44.73 -2.02
CA ALA A 14 15.39 43.29 -2.00
C ALA A 14 13.96 43.11 -2.48
N ASN A 15 13.80 42.63 -3.72
CA ASN A 15 12.54 42.09 -4.19
C ASN A 15 12.08 41.10 -3.12
N ALA A 16 10.94 41.38 -2.47
CA ALA A 16 10.26 40.39 -1.66
C ALA A 16 9.89 39.24 -2.61
N GLN A 17 10.69 38.18 -2.59
CA GLN A 17 10.43 37.01 -3.39
C GLN A 17 9.11 36.42 -2.89
N ALA A 18 8.08 36.48 -3.74
CA ALA A 18 6.81 35.85 -3.43
C ALA A 18 7.06 34.38 -3.12
N ILE A 19 6.47 33.87 -2.04
CA ILE A 19 6.56 32.46 -1.67
C ILE A 19 6.06 31.64 -2.87
N PRO A 20 6.81 30.63 -3.36
CA PRO A 20 6.28 29.71 -4.36
C PRO A 20 4.95 29.14 -3.89
N THR A 21 3.93 29.07 -4.76
CA THR A 21 2.59 28.59 -4.39
C THR A 21 2.60 27.18 -3.80
N ALA A 22 3.56 26.33 -4.20
CA ALA A 22 3.78 25.00 -3.62
C ALA A 22 4.26 25.04 -2.16
N SER A 23 4.88 26.15 -1.74
CA SER A 23 5.41 26.38 -0.40
C SER A 23 4.43 27.15 0.50
N GLN A 24 3.24 27.50 0.01
CA GLN A 24 2.19 28.14 0.82
C GLN A 24 1.23 27.09 1.39
N CYS A 25 0.75 27.30 2.61
CA CYS A 25 -0.33 26.47 3.14
C CYS A 25 -1.65 26.79 2.40
N PRO A 26 -2.56 25.82 2.22
CA PRO A 26 -2.49 24.43 2.66
C PRO A 26 -1.65 23.51 1.74
N SER A 27 -1.22 23.96 0.57
CA SER A 27 -0.49 23.15 -0.43
C SER A 27 0.82 22.56 0.10
N ALA A 28 1.50 23.27 1.00
CA ALA A 28 2.71 22.82 1.67
C ALA A 28 2.49 21.72 2.72
N ASN A 29 1.25 21.36 3.05
CA ASN A 29 0.99 20.43 4.15
C ASN A 29 1.55 19.03 3.86
N GLY A 30 2.39 18.52 4.77
CA GLY A 30 3.07 17.25 4.64
C GLY A 30 4.27 17.25 3.69
N GLN A 31 4.51 18.36 2.98
CA GLN A 31 5.60 18.51 2.01
C GLN A 31 6.93 18.78 2.70
N THR A 32 8.02 18.38 2.03
CA THR A 32 9.37 18.81 2.40
C THR A 32 9.77 20.02 1.58
N ILE A 33 10.14 21.10 2.24
CA ILE A 33 10.60 22.34 1.62
C ILE A 33 12.09 22.48 1.89
N THR A 34 12.85 22.75 0.84
CA THR A 34 14.27 23.07 0.92
C THR A 34 14.42 24.58 0.96
N ASP A 35 15.11 25.12 1.96
CA ASP A 35 15.45 26.54 1.97
C ASP A 35 16.66 26.86 1.08
N SER A 36 16.99 28.15 1.01
CA SER A 36 18.11 28.64 0.21
C SER A 36 19.49 28.13 0.68
N ASN A 37 19.59 27.60 1.90
CA ASN A 37 20.82 27.05 2.46
C ASN A 37 20.94 25.53 2.21
N GLY A 38 19.94 24.92 1.55
CA GLY A 38 19.91 23.48 1.31
C GLY A 38 19.44 22.66 2.52
N SER A 39 18.94 23.31 3.57
CA SER A 39 18.29 22.63 4.69
C SER A 39 16.85 22.29 4.31
N THR A 40 16.40 21.13 4.75
CA THR A 40 15.08 20.58 4.42
C THR A 40 14.20 20.53 5.65
N TYR A 41 12.95 20.95 5.48
CA TYR A 41 11.95 20.97 6.52
C TYR A 41 10.65 20.32 6.06
N ARG A 42 10.08 19.45 6.89
CA ARG A 42 8.73 18.93 6.65
C ARG A 42 7.71 19.85 7.31
N VAL A 43 6.78 20.37 6.50
CA VAL A 43 5.79 21.38 6.90
C VAL A 43 4.47 20.72 7.29
N THR A 44 3.85 21.22 8.35
CA THR A 44 2.50 20.88 8.79
C THR A 44 1.69 22.17 8.90
N CYS A 45 0.68 22.30 8.05
CA CYS A 45 -0.18 23.48 7.96
C CYS A 45 -1.31 23.45 8.98
N SER A 46 -1.76 24.62 9.43
CA SER A 46 -2.88 24.78 10.37
C SER A 46 -2.69 23.93 11.63
N ALA A 47 -1.45 23.88 12.12
CA ALA A 47 -1.09 23.08 13.27
C ALA A 47 -0.03 23.80 14.09
N ASP A 48 -0.15 23.68 15.41
CA ASP A 48 0.95 23.95 16.32
C ASP A 48 1.70 22.64 16.59
N ASN A 49 2.75 22.71 17.40
CA ASN A 49 3.44 21.56 17.95
C ASN A 49 3.36 21.62 19.48
N ASN A 50 2.97 20.51 20.11
CA ASN A 50 2.74 20.44 21.55
C ASN A 50 4.01 20.56 22.41
N VAL A 51 5.20 20.69 21.80
CA VAL A 51 6.47 20.94 22.49
C VAL A 51 6.69 22.44 22.67
N GLY A 52 7.10 22.86 23.87
CA GLY A 52 7.39 24.26 24.19
C GLY A 52 8.55 24.85 23.37
N SER A 53 8.48 26.14 23.06
CA SER A 53 9.57 26.87 22.42
C SER A 53 10.62 27.33 23.42
N TYR A 54 11.89 27.27 23.04
CA TYR A 54 13.01 27.77 23.87
C TYR A 54 13.47 29.18 23.49
N ALA A 55 13.11 29.64 22.29
CA ALA A 55 13.41 30.97 21.78
C ALA A 55 12.32 31.41 20.78
N ASN A 56 12.24 32.71 20.53
CA ASN A 56 11.43 33.23 19.44
C ASN A 56 12.16 34.34 18.68
N THR A 57 11.79 34.52 17.42
CA THR A 57 12.26 35.62 16.57
C THR A 57 11.18 36.04 15.57
N LYS A 58 11.34 37.21 14.96
CA LYS A 58 10.37 37.76 14.01
C LYS A 58 10.55 37.15 12.62
N ALA A 59 9.46 36.68 12.02
CA ALA A 59 9.34 36.47 10.58
C ALA A 59 8.90 37.79 9.92
N ALA A 60 9.64 38.24 8.90
CA ALA A 60 9.37 39.51 8.24
C ALA A 60 8.27 39.38 7.17
N ASN A 61 8.25 38.24 6.46
CA ASN A 61 7.52 38.02 5.23
C ASN A 61 6.70 36.72 5.24
N SER A 62 7.17 35.66 5.90
CA SER A 62 6.47 34.37 5.93
C SER A 62 7.06 33.37 6.93
N TYR A 63 6.43 32.20 7.06
CA TYR A 63 7.03 31.10 7.83
C TYR A 63 8.35 30.56 7.23
N LEU A 64 8.68 30.83 5.96
CA LEU A 64 9.98 30.46 5.40
C LEU A 64 11.13 31.22 6.07
N ASP A 65 10.87 32.42 6.61
CA ASP A 65 11.87 33.14 7.41
C ASP A 65 12.22 32.35 8.69
N CYS A 66 11.28 31.54 9.19
CA CYS A 66 11.51 30.68 10.35
C CYS A 66 12.40 29.48 10.04
N MET A 67 12.47 29.04 8.77
CA MET A 67 13.45 28.03 8.35
C MET A 67 14.85 28.59 8.49
N THR A 68 15.09 29.77 7.89
CA THR A 68 16.38 30.50 8.02
C THR A 68 16.74 30.77 9.48
N ALA A 69 15.76 31.17 10.31
CA ALA A 69 15.99 31.41 11.73
C ALA A 69 16.36 30.13 12.49
N CYS A 70 15.71 29.00 12.18
CA CYS A 70 16.01 27.73 12.82
C CYS A 70 17.38 27.19 12.37
N ASP A 71 17.73 27.37 11.11
CA ASP A 71 19.06 27.05 10.58
C ASP A 71 20.17 27.84 11.28
N ALA A 72 19.99 29.16 11.44
CA ALA A 72 20.93 30.00 12.17
C ALA A 72 21.05 29.58 13.65
N ALA A 73 20.00 28.99 14.22
CA ALA A 73 19.96 28.49 15.59
C ALA A 73 20.26 26.99 15.71
N ALA A 74 20.74 26.33 14.66
CA ALA A 74 21.03 24.89 14.67
C ALA A 74 22.08 24.52 15.73
N SER A 75 23.10 25.34 15.93
CA SER A 75 24.13 25.16 16.97
C SER A 75 23.57 25.31 18.40
N ALA A 76 22.47 26.04 18.57
CA ALA A 76 21.73 26.14 19.83
C ALA A 76 20.70 25.00 20.01
N GLY A 77 20.63 24.06 19.05
CA GLY A 77 19.78 22.89 19.08
C GLY A 77 18.41 23.05 18.42
N CYS A 78 18.23 23.98 17.48
CA CYS A 78 16.95 24.10 16.76
C CYS A 78 16.69 22.86 15.90
N GLN A 79 15.56 22.19 16.14
CA GLN A 79 15.09 21.05 15.34
C GLN A 79 13.78 21.33 14.61
N GLY A 80 13.20 22.51 14.81
CA GLY A 80 11.96 22.91 14.15
C GLY A 80 11.37 24.17 14.79
N PHE A 81 10.22 24.59 14.29
CA PHE A 81 9.53 25.78 14.76
C PHE A 81 8.02 25.68 14.60
N THR A 82 7.30 26.55 15.30
CA THR A 82 5.93 26.95 14.93
C THR A 82 5.95 28.42 14.54
N TYR A 83 5.48 28.75 13.34
CA TYR A 83 5.17 30.10 12.92
C TYR A 83 3.74 30.45 13.35
N VAL A 84 3.58 31.64 13.93
CA VAL A 84 2.27 32.23 14.24
C VAL A 84 2.21 33.61 13.61
N GLY A 85 1.34 33.81 12.63
CA GLY A 85 1.23 35.07 11.90
C GLY A 85 0.06 35.11 10.93
N GLY A 86 0.29 35.61 9.72
CA GLY A 86 -0.76 35.66 8.71
C GLY A 86 -1.22 34.26 8.29
N ALA A 87 -2.49 34.18 7.89
CA ALA A 87 -3.09 32.94 7.46
C ALA A 87 -2.27 32.28 6.36
N ASN A 88 -2.22 30.95 6.36
CA ASN A 88 -1.50 30.14 5.38
C ASN A 88 0.03 30.36 5.35
N GLY A 89 0.59 30.93 6.42
CA GLY A 89 2.02 31.15 6.56
C GLY A 89 2.56 32.35 5.77
N VAL A 90 1.68 33.23 5.26
CA VAL A 90 2.07 34.47 4.56
C VAL A 90 2.08 35.68 5.49
N ASN A 91 2.84 36.71 5.14
CA ASN A 91 3.06 37.95 5.91
C ASN A 91 3.95 37.78 7.16
N SER A 92 4.24 38.90 7.82
CA SER A 92 5.03 38.92 9.05
C SER A 92 4.38 38.09 10.17
N GLY A 93 5.20 37.49 11.02
CA GLY A 93 4.73 36.74 12.18
C GLY A 93 5.86 36.47 13.18
N THR A 94 5.63 35.51 14.07
CA THR A 94 6.61 35.10 15.08
C THR A 94 7.00 33.65 14.87
N CYS A 95 8.30 33.37 14.82
CA CYS A 95 8.89 32.05 14.77
C CYS A 95 9.18 31.56 16.19
N TRP A 96 8.49 30.53 16.65
CA TRP A 96 8.71 29.89 17.94
C TRP A 96 9.61 28.67 17.76
N LEU A 97 10.91 28.82 18.05
CA LEU A 97 11.94 27.79 17.80
C LEU A 97 11.90 26.70 18.87
N LYS A 98 12.08 25.44 18.47
CA LYS A 98 11.92 24.25 19.32
C LYS A 98 13.13 23.31 19.20
N LYS A 99 13.49 22.67 20.31
CA LYS A 99 14.60 21.69 20.37
C LYS A 99 14.19 20.28 19.99
N SER A 100 12.88 20.02 19.90
CA SER A 100 12.29 18.76 19.46
C SER A 100 10.87 19.03 18.96
N MET A 101 10.32 18.08 18.22
CA MET A 101 8.96 18.17 17.66
C MET A 101 8.14 16.98 18.17
N GLY A 102 6.96 17.25 18.70
CA GLY A 102 6.02 16.24 19.20
C GLY A 102 4.81 16.06 18.27
N THR A 103 3.62 15.98 18.85
CA THR A 103 2.37 15.90 18.08
C THR A 103 1.94 17.26 17.56
N TYR A 104 1.14 17.24 16.50
CA TYR A 104 0.68 18.44 15.80
C TYR A 104 -0.82 18.65 16.02
N PRO A 105 -1.25 19.24 17.15
CA PRO A 105 -2.65 19.57 17.34
C PRO A 105 -3.12 20.56 16.27
N ALA A 106 -4.34 20.36 15.78
CA ALA A 106 -4.97 21.27 14.83
C ALA A 106 -5.10 22.67 15.43
N ALA A 107 -4.75 23.68 14.65
CA ALA A 107 -4.78 25.09 15.00
C ALA A 107 -5.39 25.90 13.85
N SER A 108 -5.56 27.22 14.03
CA SER A 108 -6.07 28.07 12.95
C SER A 108 -5.06 28.16 11.79
N SER A 109 -5.51 28.63 10.63
CA SER A 109 -4.66 28.80 9.44
C SER A 109 -3.47 29.74 9.66
N SER A 110 -3.43 30.49 10.76
CA SER A 110 -2.29 31.33 11.15
C SER A 110 -1.10 30.56 11.72
N TYR A 111 -1.24 29.25 11.91
CA TYR A 111 -0.21 28.37 12.48
C TYR A 111 0.40 27.48 11.41
N VAL A 112 1.74 27.45 11.35
CA VAL A 112 2.50 26.53 10.50
C VAL A 112 3.66 25.98 11.31
N SER A 113 3.69 24.67 11.55
CA SER A 113 4.82 24.01 12.19
C SER A 113 5.70 23.32 11.17
N ALA A 114 7.02 23.36 11.34
CA ALA A 114 7.94 22.65 10.47
C ALA A 114 9.06 21.99 11.28
N VAL A 115 9.41 20.76 10.92
CA VAL A 115 10.51 19.99 11.52
C VAL A 115 11.68 19.93 10.54
N ARG A 116 12.90 20.17 11.02
CA ARG A 116 14.12 20.06 10.23
C ARG A 116 14.47 18.58 10.04
N ILE A 117 14.71 18.13 8.82
CA ILE A 117 14.94 16.71 8.50
C ILE A 117 16.30 16.40 7.84
N GLY A 118 17.09 17.41 7.47
CA GLY A 118 18.47 17.22 6.98
C GLY A 118 19.00 18.38 6.14
N SER A 119 20.24 18.28 5.65
CA SER A 119 20.87 19.20 4.68
C SER A 119 21.47 18.42 3.51
N VAL A 120 21.22 18.84 2.27
CA VAL A 120 21.74 18.14 1.07
C VAL A 120 23.21 18.51 0.86
N GLY A 121 24.15 17.63 1.25
CA GLY A 121 25.59 17.81 1.05
C GLY A 121 26.09 17.16 -0.24
N ALA A 122 26.86 17.90 -1.03
CA ALA A 122 27.51 17.47 -2.27
C ALA A 122 28.58 16.38 -2.06
N SER A 123 28.56 15.30 -2.84
CA SER A 123 29.70 14.38 -3.13
C SER A 123 29.31 13.43 -4.28
N SER A 124 29.83 13.66 -5.49
CA SER A 124 31.03 13.07 -6.11
C SER A 124 30.79 11.74 -6.85
N GLN A 125 30.79 11.84 -8.18
CA GLN A 125 30.83 10.75 -9.16
C GLN A 125 32.00 9.79 -8.91
N SER A 126 31.79 8.48 -9.07
CA SER A 126 32.86 7.58 -9.46
C SER A 126 32.31 6.42 -10.29
N SER A 127 32.83 6.32 -11.51
CA SER A 127 32.59 5.29 -12.51
C SER A 127 33.54 4.12 -12.29
N VAL A 128 33.03 2.89 -12.37
CA VAL A 128 33.87 1.75 -12.75
C VAL A 128 33.06 0.72 -13.52
N ALA A 129 33.44 0.54 -14.78
CA ALA A 129 33.07 -0.60 -15.60
C ALA A 129 33.91 -1.82 -15.19
N SER A 130 33.32 -3.02 -15.17
CA SER A 130 34.11 -4.24 -15.26
C SER A 130 33.33 -5.37 -15.94
N THR A 131 33.99 -5.91 -16.96
CA THR A 131 33.73 -7.08 -17.78
C THR A 131 33.57 -8.37 -16.98
N LEU A 132 32.62 -9.23 -17.35
CA LEU A 132 32.49 -10.60 -16.86
C LEU A 132 32.74 -11.60 -18.00
N ALA A 133 33.78 -12.41 -17.83
CA ALA A 133 34.06 -13.60 -18.61
C ALA A 133 33.47 -14.84 -17.91
N THR A 134 32.88 -15.71 -18.72
CA THR A 134 32.25 -16.98 -18.39
C THR A 134 33.29 -18.03 -17.98
N VAL A 135 33.04 -18.76 -16.89
CA VAL A 135 33.57 -20.13 -16.71
C VAL A 135 32.49 -21.02 -16.12
N VAL A 136 32.19 -22.09 -16.87
CA VAL A 136 31.40 -23.25 -16.49
C VAL A 136 32.35 -24.27 -15.86
N THR A 137 31.99 -24.85 -14.72
CA THR A 137 32.33 -26.25 -14.42
C THR A 137 31.33 -26.87 -13.45
N SER A 138 30.82 -28.01 -13.91
CA SER A 138 30.01 -29.04 -13.26
C SER A 138 30.74 -29.77 -12.13
N ALA A 139 29.99 -30.22 -11.12
CA ALA A 139 30.19 -31.55 -10.52
C ALA A 139 28.93 -32.03 -9.79
N SER A 140 28.59 -33.27 -10.11
CA SER A 140 27.45 -34.10 -9.71
C SER A 140 27.67 -34.87 -8.41
N SER A 141 26.59 -35.20 -7.71
CA SER A 141 26.51 -36.42 -6.90
C SER A 141 25.06 -36.92 -6.77
N ALA A 142 24.89 -38.19 -7.12
CA ALA A 142 23.67 -39.00 -7.09
C ALA A 142 23.34 -39.43 -5.64
N SER A 143 22.07 -39.60 -5.25
CA SER A 143 21.27 -40.85 -5.22
C SER A 143 20.08 -40.52 -4.28
N SER A 144 18.88 -41.08 -4.29
CA SER A 144 18.32 -42.36 -4.72
C SER A 144 16.80 -42.25 -4.61
N ALA A 145 16.06 -42.90 -5.50
CA ALA A 145 14.60 -42.94 -5.52
C ALA A 145 14.03 -43.88 -4.46
N LEU A 146 12.94 -43.49 -3.80
CA LEU A 146 11.95 -44.39 -3.20
C LEU A 146 10.55 -43.75 -3.32
N SER A 147 9.66 -44.47 -3.98
CA SER A 147 8.24 -44.17 -4.14
C SER A 147 7.48 -44.44 -2.84
N ALA A 148 6.56 -43.55 -2.45
CA ALA A 148 5.39 -43.93 -1.66
C ALA A 148 4.30 -42.85 -1.78
N SER A 149 3.16 -43.26 -2.33
CA SER A 149 1.89 -42.52 -2.28
C SER A 149 1.51 -42.21 -0.83
N SER A 150 1.24 -40.95 -0.52
CA SER A 150 0.66 -40.54 0.75
C SER A 150 -0.80 -40.15 0.56
N THR A 151 -1.67 -41.06 0.96
CA THR A 151 -3.07 -40.79 1.31
C THR A 151 -3.11 -39.76 2.44
N LEU A 152 -3.93 -38.72 2.27
CA LEU A 152 -4.32 -37.82 3.35
C LEU A 152 -4.86 -38.64 4.53
N SER A 153 -4.22 -38.48 5.69
CA SER A 153 -4.83 -38.83 6.97
C SER A 153 -4.61 -37.67 7.93
N THR A 154 -5.71 -37.00 8.24
CA THR A 154 -5.90 -36.13 9.40
C THR A 154 -5.49 -36.85 10.68
N ALA A 155 -4.49 -36.30 11.38
CA ALA A 155 -4.30 -36.52 12.81
C ALA A 155 -3.67 -35.26 13.41
N VAL A 156 -4.51 -34.48 14.10
CA VAL A 156 -4.09 -33.39 15.00
C VAL A 156 -3.40 -34.04 16.19
N ALA A 157 -2.06 -34.07 16.18
CA ALA A 157 -1.31 -34.31 17.40
C ALA A 157 -1.21 -32.97 18.15
N ALA A 158 -1.91 -32.86 19.28
CA ALA A 158 -1.83 -31.72 20.19
C ALA A 158 -0.43 -31.65 20.81
N SER A 159 0.45 -30.82 20.25
CA SER A 159 1.72 -30.46 20.90
C SER A 159 1.43 -29.55 22.10
N THR A 160 1.86 -29.96 23.29
CA THR A 160 1.64 -29.21 24.55
C THR A 160 2.54 -27.98 24.72
N SER A 161 3.59 -27.82 23.91
CA SER A 161 4.36 -26.57 23.81
C SER A 161 4.51 -26.12 22.36
N LEU A 162 3.86 -25.00 22.01
CA LEU A 162 3.98 -24.39 20.68
C LEU A 162 5.38 -23.80 20.48
N CYS A 163 5.92 -23.12 21.48
CA CYS A 163 7.24 -22.51 21.40
C CYS A 163 8.35 -23.43 21.92
N PRO A 164 9.56 -23.37 21.33
CA PRO A 164 10.00 -22.45 20.27
C PRO A 164 9.71 -22.94 18.83
N SER A 165 9.27 -24.19 18.64
CA SER A 165 9.17 -24.86 17.33
C SER A 165 8.14 -24.25 16.37
N SER A 166 7.09 -23.64 16.91
CA SER A 166 5.98 -23.04 16.16
C SER A 166 6.18 -21.54 15.96
N ASN A 167 7.41 -21.02 16.12
CA ASN A 167 7.64 -19.59 15.97
C ASN A 167 7.31 -19.14 14.54
N PHE A 168 6.44 -18.14 14.41
CA PHE A 168 5.90 -17.66 13.15
C PHE A 168 5.12 -18.71 12.34
N THR A 169 4.53 -19.70 13.01
CA THR A 169 3.54 -20.60 12.39
C THR A 169 2.13 -20.26 12.87
N SER A 170 1.13 -20.82 12.21
CA SER A 170 -0.26 -20.77 12.65
C SER A 170 -0.58 -21.82 13.71
N PHE A 171 -1.52 -21.50 14.58
CA PHE A 171 -2.20 -22.43 15.48
C PHE A 171 -3.71 -22.24 15.32
N VAL A 172 -4.43 -23.33 15.04
CA VAL A 172 -5.89 -23.29 14.94
C VAL A 172 -6.46 -23.68 16.29
N ASP A 173 -7.23 -22.79 16.89
CA ASP A 173 -7.91 -23.08 18.16
C ASP A 173 -9.13 -24.00 17.98
N THR A 174 -9.78 -24.34 19.09
CA THR A 174 -10.94 -25.25 19.08
C THR A 174 -12.16 -24.68 18.35
N ALA A 175 -12.25 -23.36 18.19
CA ALA A 175 -13.30 -22.67 17.44
C ALA A 175 -12.90 -22.34 15.99
N ARG A 176 -11.79 -22.91 15.51
CA ARG A 176 -11.25 -22.70 14.16
C ARG A 176 -10.73 -21.29 13.89
N ASN A 177 -10.44 -20.49 14.92
CA ASN A 177 -9.70 -19.24 14.73
C ASN A 177 -8.22 -19.53 14.54
N ASN A 178 -7.56 -18.79 13.66
CA ASN A 178 -6.15 -18.93 13.35
C ASN A 178 -5.32 -17.87 14.09
N TRP A 179 -4.38 -18.37 14.87
CA TRP A 179 -3.51 -17.59 15.72
C TRP A 179 -2.09 -17.60 15.16
N GLN A 180 -1.45 -16.43 15.08
CA GLN A 180 -0.02 -16.35 14.83
C GLN A 180 0.70 -16.71 16.10
N ILE A 181 1.64 -17.62 16.02
CA ILE A 181 2.52 -17.92 17.14
C ILE A 181 3.79 -17.09 17.02
N LEU A 182 4.17 -16.41 18.11
CA LEU A 182 5.35 -15.56 18.23
C LEU A 182 6.16 -15.99 19.45
N CYS A 183 7.20 -16.78 19.25
CA CYS A 183 8.09 -17.26 20.30
C CYS A 183 9.25 -16.28 20.52
N GLY A 184 9.46 -15.88 21.78
CA GLY A 184 10.48 -14.90 22.17
C GLY A 184 10.03 -13.45 22.04
N PHE A 185 8.72 -13.20 22.00
CA PHE A 185 8.14 -11.88 21.83
C PHE A 185 7.02 -11.62 22.83
N ASP A 186 7.02 -10.41 23.37
CA ASP A 186 5.85 -9.72 23.88
C ASP A 186 5.24 -8.89 22.73
N THR A 187 4.07 -8.31 22.94
CA THR A 187 3.36 -7.53 21.92
C THR A 187 2.72 -6.27 22.51
N SER A 188 2.47 -5.25 21.69
CA SER A 188 1.65 -4.10 22.07
C SER A 188 0.22 -4.22 21.51
N PRO A 189 -0.80 -3.54 22.07
CA PRO A 189 -0.76 -2.70 23.27
C PRO A 189 -0.55 -3.50 24.56
N GLY A 190 -0.34 -2.79 25.67
CA GLY A 190 -0.22 -3.40 26.99
C GLY A 190 -1.46 -4.23 27.36
N SER A 191 -1.24 -5.20 28.26
CA SER A 191 -2.28 -6.15 28.66
C SER A 191 -3.42 -5.46 29.42
N PHE A 192 -4.67 -5.77 29.07
CA PHE A 192 -5.85 -5.25 29.77
C PHE A 192 -6.36 -6.19 30.87
N GLY A 193 -5.85 -7.42 30.89
CA GLY A 193 -6.21 -8.45 31.86
C GLY A 193 -5.22 -9.60 31.84
N SER A 194 -5.36 -10.53 32.77
CA SER A 194 -4.54 -11.74 32.79
C SER A 194 -5.24 -12.89 33.52
N THR A 195 -4.79 -14.11 33.23
CA THR A 195 -5.17 -15.32 33.96
C THR A 195 -3.96 -16.25 34.10
N SER A 196 -4.10 -17.31 34.87
CA SER A 196 -3.13 -18.41 34.88
C SER A 196 -3.50 -19.43 33.80
N ALA A 197 -2.51 -19.89 33.05
CA ALA A 197 -2.65 -20.96 32.07
C ALA A 197 -1.50 -21.97 32.24
N SER A 198 -1.82 -23.26 32.21
CA SER A 198 -0.82 -24.33 32.39
C SER A 198 0.07 -24.53 31.16
N THR A 199 -0.42 -24.10 29.98
CA THR A 199 0.29 -24.18 28.72
C THR A 199 -0.07 -23.00 27.83
N PHE A 200 0.75 -22.76 26.81
CA PHE A 200 0.49 -21.69 25.86
C PHE A 200 -0.79 -21.88 25.02
N PRO A 201 -1.13 -23.09 24.51
CA PRO A 201 -2.44 -23.34 23.91
C PRO A 201 -3.62 -23.04 24.85
N VAL A 202 -3.49 -23.36 26.15
CA VAL A 202 -4.53 -23.03 27.14
C VAL A 202 -4.68 -21.52 27.33
N CYS A 203 -3.58 -20.77 27.24
CA CYS A 203 -3.62 -19.31 27.26
C CYS A 203 -4.38 -18.74 26.05
N ILE A 204 -4.14 -19.29 24.85
CA ILE A 204 -4.86 -18.93 23.62
C ILE A 204 -6.36 -19.19 23.78
N GLU A 205 -6.73 -20.37 24.27
CA GLU A 205 -8.13 -20.74 24.49
C GLU A 205 -8.82 -19.83 25.53
N ALA A 206 -8.11 -19.42 26.58
CA ALA A 206 -8.64 -18.49 27.57
C ALA A 206 -8.94 -17.10 26.98
N CYS A 207 -8.10 -16.63 26.06
CA CYS A 207 -8.33 -15.38 25.34
C CYS A 207 -9.60 -15.45 24.49
N ARG A 208 -9.85 -16.55 23.78
CA ARG A 208 -11.08 -16.75 23.01
C ARG A 208 -12.36 -16.51 23.82
N THR A 209 -12.37 -16.95 25.08
CA THR A 209 -13.53 -16.77 25.97
C THR A 209 -13.58 -15.40 26.65
N THR A 210 -12.55 -14.57 26.46
CA THR A 210 -12.44 -13.25 27.08
C THR A 210 -12.87 -12.18 26.09
N VAL A 211 -13.91 -11.43 26.44
CA VAL A 211 -14.41 -10.31 25.63
C VAL A 211 -13.28 -9.33 25.32
N ASN A 212 -13.19 -8.90 24.07
CA ASN A 212 -12.16 -8.01 23.52
C ASN A 212 -10.74 -8.58 23.52
N CYS A 213 -10.52 -9.88 23.76
CA CYS A 213 -9.18 -10.44 23.65
C CYS A 213 -8.88 -10.86 22.21
N ALA A 214 -7.88 -10.22 21.61
CA ALA A 214 -7.42 -10.51 20.24
C ALA A 214 -5.95 -10.96 20.20
N ALA A 215 -5.24 -10.85 21.32
CA ALA A 215 -3.88 -11.34 21.47
C ALA A 215 -3.58 -11.74 22.92
N VAL A 216 -2.56 -12.57 23.07
CA VAL A 216 -2.02 -13.04 24.34
C VAL A 216 -0.51 -12.89 24.40
N THR A 217 0.00 -12.75 25.60
CA THR A 217 1.41 -13.02 25.91
C THR A 217 1.47 -13.99 27.08
N TYR A 218 2.20 -15.07 26.87
CA TYR A 218 2.39 -16.17 27.81
C TYR A 218 3.81 -16.15 28.38
N ILE A 219 3.93 -16.05 29.69
CA ILE A 219 5.21 -15.99 30.42
C ILE A 219 5.13 -16.90 31.64
N GLY A 220 5.94 -17.95 31.68
CA GLY A 220 5.88 -18.95 32.74
C GLY A 220 4.54 -19.68 32.74
N THR A 221 3.63 -19.30 33.63
CA THR A 221 2.25 -19.78 33.72
C THR A 221 1.22 -18.65 33.62
N SER A 222 1.67 -17.42 33.38
CA SER A 222 0.81 -16.24 33.29
C SER A 222 0.43 -15.99 31.85
N CYS A 223 -0.87 -15.83 31.60
CA CYS A 223 -1.45 -15.49 30.32
C CYS A 223 -1.99 -14.07 30.39
N TYR A 224 -1.42 -13.15 29.62
CA TYR A 224 -1.78 -11.76 29.59
C TYR A 224 -2.61 -11.44 28.34
N PHE A 225 -3.83 -10.93 28.53
CA PHE A 225 -4.78 -10.65 27.46
C PHE A 225 -4.60 -9.24 26.90
N LYS A 226 -4.72 -9.11 25.58
CA LYS A 226 -4.54 -7.87 24.84
C LYS A 226 -5.66 -7.63 23.85
N THR A 227 -6.03 -6.36 23.70
CA THR A 227 -7.17 -5.96 22.87
C THR A 227 -6.88 -6.01 21.38
N ALA A 228 -5.60 -6.04 21.02
CA ALA A 228 -5.13 -6.07 19.65
C ALA A 228 -3.69 -6.60 19.62
N PHE A 229 -3.17 -6.74 18.41
CA PHE A 229 -1.76 -6.76 18.12
C PHE A 229 -1.41 -5.49 17.34
N VAL A 230 -0.38 -4.77 17.78
CA VAL A 230 0.08 -3.53 17.14
C VAL A 230 1.57 -3.59 16.80
N SER A 231 2.40 -4.16 17.67
CA SER A 231 3.83 -4.30 17.39
C SER A 231 4.46 -5.44 18.21
N LEU A 232 5.62 -5.90 17.74
CA LEU A 232 6.47 -6.84 18.46
C LEU A 232 7.38 -6.12 19.45
N ILE A 233 7.54 -6.71 20.62
CA ILE A 233 8.53 -6.30 21.63
C ILE A 233 9.37 -7.54 21.93
N THR A 234 10.66 -7.51 21.58
CA THR A 234 11.56 -8.65 21.81
C THR A 234 11.63 -8.96 23.31
N LYS A 235 11.27 -10.20 23.67
CA LYS A 235 11.27 -10.68 25.05
C LYS A 235 11.42 -12.19 25.03
N SER A 236 12.66 -12.67 25.14
CA SER A 236 13.02 -14.09 25.00
C SER A 236 12.26 -15.03 25.94
N SER A 237 11.78 -14.52 27.09
CA SER A 237 10.98 -15.27 28.07
C SER A 237 9.47 -15.31 27.78
N ALA A 238 9.02 -14.66 26.71
CA ALA A 238 7.61 -14.55 26.36
C ALA A 238 7.28 -15.32 25.09
N SER A 239 6.08 -15.90 25.06
CA SER A 239 5.47 -16.46 23.86
C SER A 239 4.15 -15.76 23.64
N SER A 240 3.99 -15.05 22.53
CA SER A 240 2.76 -14.33 22.22
C SER A 240 2.00 -14.99 21.11
N ALA A 241 0.69 -14.86 21.13
CA ALA A 241 -0.13 -15.21 19.99
C ALA A 241 -1.15 -14.12 19.74
N PHE A 242 -1.47 -13.86 18.49
CA PHE A 242 -2.54 -12.95 18.15
C PHE A 242 -3.39 -13.56 17.06
N ILE A 243 -4.67 -13.23 17.07
CA ILE A 243 -5.59 -13.64 16.01
C ILE A 243 -5.13 -12.91 14.75
N ILE A 244 -4.65 -13.68 13.77
CA ILE A 244 -4.15 -13.13 12.50
C ILE A 244 -5.30 -12.53 11.70
N ASN A 245 -6.47 -13.16 11.83
CA ASN A 245 -7.77 -12.72 11.35
C ASN A 245 -8.80 -13.76 11.86
N LEU A 246 -10.07 -13.39 12.02
CA LEU A 246 -11.15 -14.40 12.03
C LEU A 246 -11.17 -15.19 10.70
N GLN A 247 -10.56 -14.64 9.64
CA GLN A 247 -10.53 -15.17 8.27
C GLN A 247 -9.33 -16.11 7.94
N ASN A 248 -8.45 -16.43 8.89
CA ASN A 248 -7.47 -17.53 8.75
C ASN A 248 -6.49 -17.49 7.56
N TYR A 249 -5.84 -16.36 7.23
CA TYR A 249 -4.87 -16.31 6.12
C TYR A 249 -3.63 -17.23 6.30
N PRO A 250 -3.16 -17.94 5.25
CA PRO A 250 -1.97 -18.79 5.31
C PRO A 250 -0.70 -18.01 5.63
N VAL A 251 -0.06 -18.38 6.74
CA VAL A 251 1.21 -17.80 7.19
C VAL A 251 2.35 -18.17 6.22
N PRO A 252 3.23 -17.23 5.84
CA PRO A 252 4.44 -17.52 5.08
C PRO A 252 5.33 -18.57 5.75
N VAL A 253 5.89 -19.49 4.96
CA VAL A 253 6.77 -20.57 5.44
C VAL A 253 8.16 -20.51 4.81
N THR A 254 9.14 -21.12 5.49
CA THR A 254 10.49 -21.32 4.94
C THR A 254 10.50 -22.47 3.93
N GLY A 255 11.46 -22.45 2.99
CA GLY A 255 11.63 -23.53 2.01
C GLY A 255 10.52 -23.65 0.96
N ASN A 256 9.78 -22.56 0.71
CA ASN A 256 8.75 -22.52 -0.32
C ASN A 256 9.36 -22.74 -1.72
N SER A 257 8.85 -23.70 -2.48
CA SER A 257 9.32 -23.99 -3.84
C SER A 257 9.00 -22.88 -4.87
N ARG A 258 8.08 -21.96 -4.53
CA ARG A 258 7.70 -20.77 -5.30
C ARG A 258 8.36 -19.49 -4.79
N ALA A 259 9.29 -19.62 -3.83
CA ALA A 259 10.11 -18.52 -3.35
C ALA A 259 10.87 -17.84 -4.50
N SER A 260 10.89 -16.51 -4.49
CA SER A 260 11.67 -15.71 -5.42
C SER A 260 13.17 -15.76 -5.11
N SER A 261 13.97 -15.30 -6.07
CA SER A 261 15.43 -15.13 -5.97
C SER A 261 15.87 -14.19 -4.85
N GLY A 262 15.00 -13.27 -4.41
CA GLY A 262 15.27 -12.34 -3.30
C GLY A 262 15.20 -12.97 -1.90
N CYS A 263 14.82 -14.24 -1.78
CA CYS A 263 14.88 -14.93 -0.51
C CYS A 263 16.32 -15.06 0.01
N GLY A 264 16.54 -14.62 1.24
CA GLY A 264 17.83 -14.51 1.92
C GLY A 264 18.48 -13.12 1.79
N ALA A 265 18.00 -12.26 0.89
CA ALA A 265 18.53 -10.91 0.73
C ALA A 265 18.30 -10.06 2.01
N PRO A 266 19.24 -9.18 2.37
CA PRO A 266 18.99 -8.21 3.45
C PRO A 266 17.85 -7.26 3.06
N LEU A 267 17.18 -6.68 4.06
CA LEU A 267 16.21 -5.60 3.82
C LEU A 267 16.88 -4.44 3.09
N GLN A 268 16.17 -3.88 2.12
CA GLN A 268 16.66 -2.74 1.35
C GLN A 268 16.86 -1.51 2.27
N PRO A 269 17.88 -0.66 1.98
CA PRO A 269 18.12 0.55 2.78
C PRO A 269 16.88 1.43 2.91
N GLY A 270 16.62 1.92 4.12
CA GLY A 270 15.47 2.80 4.41
C GLY A 270 14.13 2.08 4.60
N VAL A 271 14.07 0.76 4.42
CA VAL A 271 12.88 -0.03 4.78
C VAL A 271 12.83 -0.26 6.28
N GLN A 272 11.70 0.10 6.89
CA GLN A 272 11.37 -0.25 8.26
C GLN A 272 10.19 -1.22 8.26
N LEU A 273 10.38 -2.39 8.88
CA LEU A 273 9.29 -3.37 9.07
C LEU A 273 8.16 -2.75 9.89
N GLY A 274 6.92 -2.83 9.39
CA GLY A 274 5.73 -2.21 10.00
C GLY A 274 5.75 -0.68 10.01
N GLY A 275 6.75 -0.07 9.35
CA GLY A 275 6.91 1.37 9.27
C GLY A 275 6.08 1.99 8.15
N THR A 276 6.30 3.28 7.90
CA THR A 276 5.77 3.95 6.72
C THR A 276 6.36 3.34 5.45
N SER A 277 5.60 3.37 4.36
CA SER A 277 6.10 2.95 3.05
C SER A 277 7.34 3.72 2.62
N THR A 278 8.30 3.00 2.02
CA THR A 278 9.56 3.56 1.50
C THR A 278 9.44 3.75 -0.01
N THR A 279 9.83 4.92 -0.52
CA THR A 279 9.83 5.22 -1.95
C THR A 279 11.11 4.72 -2.63
N PHE A 280 10.94 4.01 -3.74
CA PHE A 280 12.00 3.51 -4.60
C PHE A 280 11.78 3.96 -6.04
N GLN A 281 12.84 3.84 -6.84
CA GLN A 281 12.79 4.09 -8.28
C GLN A 281 13.48 2.97 -9.04
N ILE A 282 12.94 2.65 -10.21
CA ILE A 282 13.61 1.81 -11.22
C ILE A 282 13.61 2.53 -12.56
N THR A 283 14.55 2.18 -13.42
CA THR A 283 14.49 2.59 -14.83
C THR A 283 13.79 1.50 -15.63
N SER A 284 12.62 1.79 -16.17
CA SER A 284 11.89 0.90 -17.08
C SER A 284 11.77 1.57 -18.45
N ARG A 285 12.20 0.87 -19.50
CA ARG A 285 12.21 1.37 -20.89
C ARG A 285 12.85 2.76 -21.04
N GLY A 286 13.93 3.01 -20.30
CA GLY A 286 14.66 4.29 -20.32
C GLY A 286 13.99 5.42 -19.52
N GLN A 287 12.90 5.16 -18.81
CA GLN A 287 12.18 6.12 -17.99
C GLN A 287 12.33 5.78 -16.51
N VAL A 288 12.55 6.80 -15.68
CA VAL A 288 12.57 6.63 -14.23
C VAL A 288 11.13 6.53 -13.73
N ARG A 289 10.80 5.41 -13.07
CA ARG A 289 9.49 5.10 -12.53
C ARG A 289 9.58 4.94 -11.02
N SER A 290 8.66 5.57 -10.29
CA SER A 290 8.66 5.59 -8.82
C SER A 290 7.56 4.68 -8.26
N PHE A 291 7.80 4.09 -7.10
CA PHE A 291 6.83 3.27 -6.38
C PHE A 291 7.13 3.28 -4.88
N ASN A 292 6.10 3.09 -4.06
CA ASN A 292 6.22 2.92 -2.62
C ASN A 292 6.11 1.44 -2.27
N VAL A 293 6.88 1.00 -1.27
CA VAL A 293 6.83 -0.37 -0.74
C VAL A 293 6.54 -0.32 0.76
N HIS A 294 5.47 -0.99 1.17
CA HIS A 294 5.21 -1.30 2.57
C HIS A 294 5.62 -2.75 2.86
N VAL A 295 6.44 -2.92 3.90
CA VAL A 295 6.87 -4.25 4.37
C VAL A 295 6.32 -4.49 5.76
N PRO A 296 5.45 -5.51 5.97
CA PRO A 296 4.82 -5.75 7.26
C PRO A 296 5.83 -6.20 8.32
N THR A 297 5.50 -6.00 9.60
CA THR A 297 6.32 -6.39 10.76
C THR A 297 6.65 -7.88 10.76
N SER A 298 5.77 -8.70 10.20
CA SER A 298 5.90 -10.16 10.12
C SER A 298 6.95 -10.64 9.10
N TYR A 299 7.40 -9.77 8.19
CA TYR A 299 8.28 -10.17 7.10
C TYR A 299 9.61 -10.71 7.61
N LYS A 300 10.02 -11.85 7.05
CA LYS A 300 11.37 -12.39 7.18
C LYS A 300 11.90 -12.71 5.81
N ASN A 301 13.15 -12.37 5.58
CA ASN A 301 13.79 -12.58 4.29
C ASN A 301 13.95 -14.06 3.90
N ASN A 302 13.65 -15.02 4.76
CA ASN A 302 13.68 -16.45 4.44
C ASN A 302 12.29 -17.10 4.39
N MET A 303 11.21 -16.32 4.51
CA MET A 303 9.82 -16.78 4.43
C MET A 303 9.15 -16.09 3.24
N ALA A 304 8.77 -16.87 2.23
CA ALA A 304 8.20 -16.32 1.00
C ALA A 304 6.80 -15.76 1.28
N VAL A 305 6.66 -14.44 1.20
CA VAL A 305 5.41 -13.71 1.48
C VAL A 305 4.64 -13.39 0.20
N PRO A 306 3.30 -13.27 0.24
CA PRO A 306 2.55 -12.79 -0.91
C PRO A 306 2.93 -11.36 -1.30
N LEU A 307 2.60 -10.97 -2.53
CA LEU A 307 2.78 -9.61 -3.02
C LEU A 307 1.44 -9.01 -3.46
N ILE A 308 1.20 -7.75 -3.13
CA ILE A 308 0.04 -6.99 -3.60
C ILE A 308 0.54 -5.74 -4.30
N VAL A 309 0.12 -5.51 -5.56
CA VAL A 309 0.42 -4.29 -6.30
C VAL A 309 -0.88 -3.50 -6.48
N ALA A 310 -0.90 -2.28 -5.95
CA ALA A 310 -2.09 -1.44 -5.88
C ALA A 310 -1.95 -0.15 -6.71
N TYR A 311 -2.74 -0.03 -7.77
CA TYR A 311 -2.67 1.04 -8.77
C TYR A 311 -3.65 2.18 -8.49
N HIS A 312 -3.13 3.41 -8.44
CA HIS A 312 -3.93 4.60 -8.12
C HIS A 312 -4.86 5.04 -9.25
N GLY A 313 -5.90 5.81 -8.90
CA GLY A 313 -6.79 6.45 -9.87
C GLY A 313 -6.11 7.55 -10.69
N ARG A 314 -6.81 8.11 -11.67
CA ARG A 314 -6.27 9.20 -12.51
C ARG A 314 -6.01 10.45 -11.67
N SER A 315 -4.88 11.11 -11.91
CA SER A 315 -4.44 12.32 -11.21
C SER A 315 -4.18 12.14 -9.71
N ASN A 316 -4.13 10.88 -9.26
CA ASN A 316 -3.82 10.49 -7.89
C ASN A 316 -2.36 10.01 -7.80
N THR A 317 -1.95 9.61 -6.59
CA THR A 317 -0.57 9.21 -6.27
C THR A 317 -0.53 7.87 -5.54
N GLN A 318 0.68 7.38 -5.29
CA GLN A 318 0.92 6.15 -4.51
C GLN A 318 0.30 6.25 -3.10
N LEU A 319 0.39 7.43 -2.47
CA LEU A 319 -0.15 7.67 -1.13
C LEU A 319 -1.68 7.63 -1.08
N SER A 320 -2.36 8.13 -2.12
CA SER A 320 -3.83 8.10 -2.15
C SER A 320 -4.37 6.66 -2.20
N VAL A 321 -3.84 5.81 -3.08
CA VAL A 321 -4.32 4.42 -3.15
C VAL A 321 -3.88 3.59 -1.93
N GLU A 322 -2.72 3.89 -1.35
CA GLU A 322 -2.32 3.31 -0.07
C GLU A 322 -3.33 3.65 1.05
N SER A 323 -3.74 4.92 1.14
CA SER A 323 -4.73 5.39 2.10
C SER A 323 -6.12 4.80 1.86
N ASP A 324 -6.60 4.82 0.61
CA ASP A 324 -7.94 4.36 0.26
C ASP A 324 -8.08 2.84 0.47
N SER A 325 -7.08 2.07 0.02
CA SER A 325 -7.08 0.62 0.12
C SER A 325 -6.75 0.10 1.52
N ARG A 326 -5.99 0.85 2.32
CA ARG A 326 -5.48 0.42 3.63
C ARG A 326 -4.70 -0.90 3.58
N LEU A 327 -4.11 -1.25 2.44
CA LEU A 327 -3.35 -2.49 2.26
C LEU A 327 -1.99 -2.49 3.00
N SER A 328 -1.53 -1.35 3.50
CA SER A 328 -0.41 -1.24 4.44
C SER A 328 -0.83 -1.51 5.91
N SER A 329 -2.13 -1.72 6.18
CA SER A 329 -2.61 -2.00 7.53
C SER A 329 -2.45 -3.49 7.84
N GLU A 330 -1.67 -3.81 8.87
CA GLU A 330 -1.51 -5.18 9.34
C GLU A 330 -2.81 -5.81 9.84
N THR A 331 -3.84 -5.01 10.14
CA THR A 331 -5.20 -5.50 10.43
C THR A 331 -5.80 -6.27 9.26
N TRP A 332 -5.54 -5.82 8.03
CA TRP A 332 -6.12 -6.41 6.81
C TRP A 332 -5.11 -7.22 6.02
N ASN A 333 -3.86 -6.77 6.00
CA ASN A 333 -2.76 -7.40 5.27
C ASN A 333 -1.58 -7.65 6.23
N PRO A 334 -1.64 -8.71 7.05
CA PRO A 334 -0.60 -8.98 8.05
C PRO A 334 0.69 -9.56 7.45
N PHE A 335 0.69 -10.03 6.20
CA PHE A 335 1.80 -10.81 5.63
C PHE A 335 2.32 -10.31 4.29
N ALA A 336 1.46 -9.84 3.39
CA ALA A 336 1.90 -9.52 2.04
C ALA A 336 2.69 -8.21 2.04
N ILE A 337 3.74 -8.14 1.22
CA ILE A 337 4.33 -6.86 0.87
C ILE A 337 3.35 -6.13 -0.05
N ALA A 338 3.06 -4.86 0.25
CA ALA A 338 2.20 -4.01 -0.57
C ALA A 338 3.06 -3.00 -1.34
N VAL A 339 2.82 -2.90 -2.65
CA VAL A 339 3.56 -2.03 -3.56
C VAL A 339 2.58 -1.08 -4.25
N TYR A 340 2.88 0.20 -4.19
CA TYR A 340 2.06 1.26 -4.76
C TYR A 340 2.88 1.99 -5.82
N PRO A 341 2.75 1.64 -7.11
CA PRO A 341 3.49 2.30 -8.17
C PRO A 341 2.87 3.63 -8.59
N LEU A 342 3.67 4.54 -9.16
CA LEU A 342 3.24 5.81 -9.75
C LEU A 342 3.12 5.69 -11.27
N GLY A 343 1.92 5.98 -11.78
CA GLY A 343 1.64 6.09 -13.20
C GLY A 343 2.36 7.27 -13.84
N GLY A 344 2.75 7.13 -15.11
CA GLY A 344 3.31 8.23 -15.88
C GLY A 344 2.28 9.36 -16.01
N ASP A 345 2.70 10.60 -15.77
CA ASP A 345 1.78 11.75 -15.67
C ASP A 345 0.54 11.48 -14.78
N GLN A 346 0.73 10.71 -13.71
CA GLN A 346 -0.30 10.30 -12.75
C GLN A 346 -1.48 9.56 -13.39
N GLN A 347 -1.22 8.80 -14.45
CA GLN A 347 -2.19 8.02 -15.21
C GLN A 347 -1.58 6.67 -15.61
N TRP A 348 -2.46 5.74 -15.97
CA TRP A 348 -2.11 4.42 -16.47
C TRP A 348 -2.62 4.21 -17.89
N GLN A 349 -1.89 3.42 -18.67
CA GLN A 349 -2.36 2.85 -19.93
C GLN A 349 -3.75 2.23 -19.75
N GLY A 350 -4.59 2.40 -20.77
CA GLY A 350 -6.04 2.14 -20.65
C GLY A 350 -6.87 3.40 -20.38
N ASP A 351 -6.25 4.52 -20.02
CA ASP A 351 -6.92 5.83 -20.05
C ASP A 351 -6.85 6.45 -21.47
N PRO A 352 -7.96 6.99 -22.01
CA PRO A 352 -7.99 7.69 -23.30
C PRO A 352 -6.94 8.81 -23.48
N ALA A 353 -6.52 9.49 -22.41
CA ALA A 353 -5.50 10.54 -22.49
C ALA A 353 -4.08 10.01 -22.64
N THR A 354 -3.85 8.71 -22.48
CA THR A 354 -2.53 8.08 -22.71
C THR A 354 -2.31 7.70 -24.17
N VAL A 355 -3.36 7.78 -25.01
CA VAL A 355 -3.27 7.42 -26.42
C VAL A 355 -2.48 8.49 -27.19
N GLY A 356 -1.35 8.09 -27.76
CA GLY A 356 -0.49 8.96 -28.58
C GLY A 356 0.31 10.00 -27.79
N THR A 357 0.52 9.80 -26.49
CA THR A 357 1.32 10.72 -25.67
C THR A 357 2.80 10.67 -26.00
N ASN A 358 3.49 11.78 -25.74
CA ASN A 358 4.95 11.88 -25.74
C ASN A 358 5.40 12.65 -24.48
N PRO A 359 6.13 12.02 -23.54
CA PRO A 359 6.63 10.65 -23.61
C PRO A 359 5.51 9.60 -23.56
N TYR A 360 5.77 8.45 -24.19
CA TYR A 360 4.94 7.26 -24.07
C TYR A 360 5.37 6.45 -22.85
N TYR A 361 4.45 6.19 -21.93
CA TYR A 361 4.71 5.37 -20.74
C TYR A 361 4.24 3.94 -21.00
N ASP A 362 5.18 2.99 -21.03
CA ASP A 362 4.89 1.56 -21.14
C ASP A 362 4.66 0.98 -19.74
N ASP A 363 3.41 1.04 -19.28
CA ASP A 363 3.01 0.61 -17.94
C ASP A 363 2.95 -0.92 -17.81
N LEU A 364 2.74 -1.65 -18.92
CA LEU A 364 2.85 -3.11 -18.94
C LEU A 364 4.29 -3.55 -18.72
N ALA A 365 5.25 -2.95 -19.45
CA ALA A 365 6.67 -3.20 -19.23
C ALA A 365 7.10 -2.77 -17.83
N PHE A 366 6.67 -1.60 -17.36
CA PHE A 366 6.97 -1.14 -16.00
C PHE A 366 6.43 -2.11 -14.94
N THR A 367 5.21 -2.63 -15.10
CA THR A 367 4.67 -3.63 -14.17
C THR A 367 5.53 -4.90 -14.15
N SER A 368 5.93 -5.42 -15.31
CA SER A 368 6.83 -6.58 -15.37
C SER A 368 8.17 -6.32 -14.68
N ASP A 369 8.81 -5.18 -15.00
CA ASP A 369 10.10 -4.78 -14.44
C ASP A 369 10.01 -4.57 -12.92
N LEU A 370 8.88 -4.03 -12.43
CA LEU A 370 8.60 -3.85 -11.01
C LEU A 370 8.46 -5.19 -10.28
N LEU A 371 7.70 -6.13 -10.83
CA LEU A 371 7.55 -7.47 -10.24
C LEU A 371 8.89 -8.19 -10.14
N ASP A 372 9.75 -8.06 -11.16
CA ASP A 372 11.09 -8.63 -11.14
C ASP A 372 11.99 -7.94 -10.12
N HIS A 373 11.94 -6.61 -10.06
CA HIS A 373 12.69 -5.85 -9.07
C HIS A 373 12.32 -6.26 -7.63
N ILE A 374 11.03 -6.33 -7.31
CA ILE A 374 10.56 -6.73 -5.98
C ILE A 374 10.94 -8.18 -5.69
N SER A 375 10.74 -9.09 -6.65
CA SER A 375 11.06 -10.52 -6.48
C SER A 375 12.56 -10.77 -6.28
N ASN A 376 13.43 -9.94 -6.86
CA ASN A 376 14.88 -10.03 -6.70
C ASN A 376 15.39 -9.44 -5.38
N ASN A 377 14.63 -8.55 -4.74
CA ASN A 377 15.07 -7.83 -3.53
C ASN A 377 14.35 -8.26 -2.25
N TYR A 378 13.23 -8.96 -2.37
CA TYR A 378 12.44 -9.47 -1.26
C TYR A 378 12.10 -10.95 -1.48
N CYS A 379 11.82 -11.65 -0.40
CA CYS A 379 11.41 -13.05 -0.39
C CYS A 379 9.92 -13.16 -0.69
N ILE A 380 9.57 -13.25 -1.96
CA ILE A 380 8.20 -13.26 -2.45
C ILE A 380 7.78 -14.67 -2.83
N ASP A 381 6.55 -15.02 -2.51
CA ASP A 381 5.87 -16.18 -3.06
C ASP A 381 5.32 -15.83 -4.44
N THR A 382 6.01 -16.30 -5.48
CA THR A 382 5.69 -15.95 -6.87
C THR A 382 4.39 -16.56 -7.38
N SER A 383 3.75 -17.50 -6.65
CA SER A 383 2.40 -17.97 -6.97
C SER A 383 1.29 -17.20 -6.27
N ARG A 384 1.61 -16.25 -5.38
CA ARG A 384 0.63 -15.47 -4.61
C ARG A 384 0.85 -13.98 -4.82
N MET A 385 0.40 -13.49 -5.97
CA MET A 385 0.52 -12.08 -6.36
C MET A 385 -0.85 -11.52 -6.75
N LEU A 386 -1.29 -10.45 -6.08
CA LEU A 386 -2.54 -9.74 -6.38
C LEU A 386 -2.25 -8.44 -7.10
N ALA A 387 -2.96 -8.18 -8.21
CA ALA A 387 -3.08 -6.85 -8.79
C ALA A 387 -4.42 -6.23 -8.37
N THR A 388 -4.39 -5.02 -7.80
CA THR A 388 -5.60 -4.29 -7.41
C THR A 388 -5.53 -2.82 -7.76
N GLY A 389 -6.67 -2.16 -7.97
CA GLY A 389 -6.64 -0.77 -8.39
C GLY A 389 -7.98 -0.07 -8.28
N PHE A 390 -7.91 1.26 -8.32
CA PHE A 390 -9.07 2.15 -8.26
C PHE A 390 -9.21 3.00 -9.51
N SER A 391 -10.43 3.21 -10.03
CA SER A 391 -10.69 4.13 -11.13
C SER A 391 -9.85 3.80 -12.38
N ASN A 392 -9.05 4.73 -12.91
CA ASN A 392 -8.08 4.43 -13.98
C ASN A 392 -7.11 3.29 -13.61
N GLY A 393 -6.64 3.20 -12.36
CA GLY A 393 -5.84 2.08 -11.90
C GLY A 393 -6.62 0.76 -11.87
N GLY A 394 -7.93 0.80 -11.62
CA GLY A 394 -8.82 -0.36 -11.74
C GLY A 394 -8.93 -0.85 -13.19
N GLY A 395 -9.15 0.09 -14.13
CA GLY A 395 -9.11 -0.22 -15.57
C GLY A 395 -7.75 -0.74 -16.06
N PHE A 396 -6.66 -0.26 -15.45
CA PHE A 396 -5.34 -0.78 -15.73
C PHE A 396 -5.17 -2.21 -15.21
N VAL A 397 -5.73 -2.56 -14.05
CA VAL A 397 -5.78 -3.96 -13.57
C VAL A 397 -6.53 -4.87 -14.55
N GLY A 398 -7.64 -4.39 -15.15
CA GLY A 398 -8.31 -5.10 -16.26
C GLY A 398 -7.38 -5.30 -17.47
N THR A 399 -6.55 -4.31 -17.79
CA THR A 399 -5.53 -4.40 -18.85
C THR A 399 -4.42 -5.42 -18.54
N LEU A 400 -3.96 -5.47 -17.29
CA LEU A 400 -3.01 -6.49 -16.82
C LEU A 400 -3.59 -7.90 -16.91
N ALA A 401 -4.86 -8.06 -16.55
CA ALA A 401 -5.55 -9.35 -16.64
C ALA A 401 -5.73 -9.80 -18.10
N CYS A 402 -5.92 -8.86 -19.04
CA CYS A 402 -6.01 -9.16 -20.48
C CYS A 402 -4.67 -9.48 -21.14
N ASP A 403 -3.55 -9.11 -20.53
CA ASP A 403 -2.23 -9.31 -21.10
C ASP A 403 -1.78 -10.79 -20.97
N PRO A 404 -1.34 -11.44 -22.06
CA PRO A 404 -0.98 -12.85 -22.01
C PRO A 404 0.19 -13.17 -21.08
N THR A 405 1.07 -12.21 -20.79
CA THR A 405 2.22 -12.44 -19.91
C THR A 405 1.87 -12.09 -18.46
N LEU A 406 1.30 -10.92 -18.21
CA LEU A 406 1.02 -10.42 -16.86
C LEU A 406 -0.15 -11.17 -16.20
N SER A 407 -1.11 -11.67 -16.96
CA SER A 407 -2.15 -12.59 -16.46
C SER A 407 -1.60 -13.87 -15.84
N GLN A 408 -0.40 -14.31 -16.26
CA GLN A 408 0.27 -15.49 -15.68
C GLN A 408 1.08 -15.14 -14.43
N ARG A 409 1.40 -13.87 -14.22
CA ARG A 409 2.23 -13.41 -13.09
C ARG A 409 1.41 -13.09 -11.84
N PHE A 410 0.16 -12.69 -12.01
CA PHE A 410 -0.76 -12.48 -10.90
C PHE A 410 -1.68 -13.68 -10.71
N SER A 411 -1.83 -14.13 -9.47
CA SER A 411 -2.78 -15.17 -9.09
C SER A 411 -4.20 -14.65 -9.11
N THR A 412 -4.41 -13.38 -8.76
CA THR A 412 -5.73 -12.77 -8.54
C THR A 412 -5.76 -11.31 -8.98
N PHE A 413 -6.95 -10.82 -9.33
CA PHE A 413 -7.20 -9.45 -9.77
C PHE A 413 -8.37 -8.85 -9.00
N SER A 414 -8.24 -7.59 -8.58
CA SER A 414 -9.29 -6.85 -7.88
C SER A 414 -9.49 -5.45 -8.47
N VAL A 415 -10.71 -5.16 -8.91
CA VAL A 415 -11.05 -3.89 -9.56
C VAL A 415 -12.03 -3.12 -8.69
N ASN A 416 -11.71 -1.86 -8.38
CA ASN A 416 -12.57 -0.98 -7.58
C ASN A 416 -12.97 0.23 -8.42
N SER A 417 -14.27 0.36 -8.73
CA SER A 417 -14.81 1.44 -9.58
C SER A 417 -14.00 1.62 -10.87
N GLY A 418 -13.64 0.51 -11.52
CA GLY A 418 -12.64 0.47 -12.59
C GLY A 418 -13.09 1.20 -13.86
N ALA A 419 -12.20 2.03 -14.43
CA ALA A 419 -12.43 2.72 -15.69
C ALA A 419 -12.10 1.80 -16.88
N GLU A 420 -12.96 0.80 -17.11
CA GLU A 420 -12.79 -0.27 -18.11
C GLU A 420 -13.03 0.22 -19.56
N TYR A 421 -12.24 1.18 -20.03
CA TYR A 421 -12.36 1.68 -21.40
C TYR A 421 -12.02 0.60 -22.42
N THR A 422 -12.96 0.38 -23.34
CA THR A 422 -12.73 -0.46 -24.50
C THR A 422 -12.05 0.29 -25.63
N ASN A 423 -11.49 -0.43 -26.61
CA ASN A 423 -11.02 0.16 -27.86
C ASN A 423 -12.14 0.59 -28.83
N THR A 424 -13.41 0.47 -28.43
CA THR A 424 -14.53 0.88 -29.26
C THR A 424 -14.68 2.40 -29.23
N THR A 425 -14.59 3.02 -30.40
CA THR A 425 -14.83 4.45 -30.64
C THR A 425 -16.10 4.63 -31.46
N GLY A 426 -16.73 5.81 -31.39
CA GLY A 426 -17.98 6.09 -32.10
C GLY A 426 -19.21 5.56 -31.35
N THR A 427 -20.03 4.72 -32.00
CA THR A 427 -21.27 4.21 -31.40
C THR A 427 -20.96 3.26 -30.24
N CYS A 428 -21.30 3.69 -29.02
CA CYS A 428 -21.15 2.89 -27.82
C CYS A 428 -22.46 2.17 -27.48
N ASN A 429 -22.41 0.84 -27.43
CA ASN A 429 -23.49 0.01 -26.89
C ASN A 429 -22.99 -0.68 -25.60
N PRO A 430 -23.19 -0.08 -24.42
CA PRO A 430 -22.56 -0.54 -23.18
C PRO A 430 -22.92 -1.97 -22.75
N THR A 431 -24.07 -2.48 -23.17
CA THR A 431 -24.56 -3.82 -22.79
C THR A 431 -24.05 -4.94 -23.69
N SER A 432 -23.31 -4.60 -24.76
CA SER A 432 -22.84 -5.60 -25.75
C SER A 432 -21.50 -5.25 -26.42
N VAL A 433 -20.85 -4.16 -26.01
CA VAL A 433 -19.54 -3.77 -26.52
C VAL A 433 -18.50 -4.85 -26.21
N LEU A 434 -17.60 -5.14 -27.15
CA LEU A 434 -16.49 -6.05 -26.91
C LEU A 434 -15.58 -5.47 -25.83
N THR A 435 -15.36 -6.23 -24.76
CA THR A 435 -14.57 -5.84 -23.58
C THR A 435 -13.07 -6.04 -23.79
N ASN A 436 -12.57 -5.63 -24.96
CA ASN A 436 -11.14 -5.42 -25.21
C ASN A 436 -10.65 -4.16 -24.49
N THR A 437 -9.36 -3.87 -24.50
CA THR A 437 -8.80 -2.66 -23.86
C THR A 437 -8.31 -1.67 -24.91
N ILE A 438 -8.11 -0.40 -24.53
CA ILE A 438 -7.55 0.61 -25.46
C ILE A 438 -6.20 0.15 -26.05
N VAL A 439 -5.39 -0.55 -25.27
CA VAL A 439 -4.02 -0.93 -25.66
C VAL A 439 -3.92 -2.34 -26.24
N GLN A 440 -4.94 -3.19 -26.06
CA GLN A 440 -4.99 -4.54 -26.60
C GLN A 440 -6.23 -4.71 -27.48
N SER A 441 -6.01 -4.89 -28.78
CA SER A 441 -7.09 -5.09 -29.76
C SER A 441 -7.94 -6.33 -29.47
N ILE A 442 -7.36 -7.31 -28.78
CA ILE A 442 -8.01 -8.52 -28.27
C ILE A 442 -7.55 -8.70 -26.81
N CYS A 443 -8.49 -8.79 -25.88
CA CYS A 443 -8.19 -9.24 -24.52
C CYS A 443 -7.89 -10.75 -24.53
N SER A 444 -6.65 -11.15 -24.23
CA SER A 444 -6.18 -12.53 -24.39
C SER A 444 -5.29 -12.96 -23.21
N PRO A 445 -5.88 -13.27 -22.04
CA PRO A 445 -5.14 -13.82 -20.91
C PRO A 445 -4.37 -15.08 -21.29
N GLY A 446 -3.17 -15.26 -20.74
CA GLY A 446 -2.27 -16.37 -21.04
C GLY A 446 -2.55 -17.64 -20.24
N ARG A 447 -3.56 -17.59 -19.36
CA ARG A 447 -4.09 -18.75 -18.64
C ARG A 447 -5.61 -18.60 -18.52
N SER A 448 -6.28 -19.71 -18.21
CA SER A 448 -7.66 -19.71 -17.76
C SER A 448 -7.74 -19.66 -16.22
N ASN A 449 -8.96 -19.57 -15.70
CA ASN A 449 -9.27 -19.51 -14.28
C ASN A 449 -8.64 -18.28 -13.62
N LEU A 450 -8.86 -17.09 -14.19
CA LEU A 450 -8.41 -15.82 -13.61
C LEU A 450 -9.39 -15.37 -12.52
N PRO A 451 -9.03 -15.47 -11.23
CA PRO A 451 -9.88 -14.99 -10.16
C PRO A 451 -9.99 -13.46 -10.26
N MET A 452 -11.21 -12.97 -10.42
CA MET A 452 -11.53 -11.56 -10.60
C MET A 452 -12.60 -11.12 -9.60
N ILE A 453 -12.32 -10.10 -8.80
CA ILE A 453 -13.29 -9.49 -7.88
C ILE A 453 -13.48 -8.00 -8.20
N GLU A 454 -14.73 -7.58 -8.39
CA GLU A 454 -15.11 -6.20 -8.75
C GLU A 454 -16.01 -5.57 -7.68
N PHE A 455 -15.80 -4.28 -7.41
CA PHE A 455 -16.66 -3.46 -6.55
C PHE A 455 -17.03 -2.17 -7.25
N HIS A 456 -18.34 -1.86 -7.33
CA HIS A 456 -18.80 -0.64 -7.99
C HIS A 456 -20.06 -0.06 -7.35
N GLY A 457 -20.06 1.26 -7.21
CA GLY A 457 -21.23 2.01 -6.78
C GLY A 457 -22.22 2.23 -7.92
N ASP A 458 -23.52 2.02 -7.70
CA ASP A 458 -24.52 2.21 -8.77
C ASP A 458 -24.93 3.68 -9.00
N THR A 459 -24.39 4.58 -8.18
CA THR A 459 -24.48 6.04 -8.34
C THR A 459 -23.13 6.68 -8.67
N ASP A 460 -22.17 5.89 -9.17
CA ASP A 460 -20.89 6.40 -9.65
C ASP A 460 -21.10 7.40 -10.80
N GLY A 461 -20.88 8.68 -10.51
CA GLY A 461 -21.01 9.77 -11.48
C GLY A 461 -19.76 9.99 -12.35
N THR A 462 -18.66 9.29 -12.09
CA THR A 462 -17.41 9.44 -12.83
C THR A 462 -17.23 8.33 -13.84
N ILE A 463 -17.36 7.08 -13.40
CA ILE A 463 -17.35 5.86 -14.20
C ILE A 463 -18.72 5.20 -13.99
N PRO A 464 -19.71 5.47 -14.85
CA PRO A 464 -21.07 5.01 -14.58
C PRO A 464 -21.17 3.48 -14.56
N TYR A 465 -21.88 2.95 -13.56
CA TYR A 465 -22.20 1.53 -13.45
C TYR A 465 -22.90 0.97 -14.71
N THR A 466 -23.72 1.82 -15.34
CA THR A 466 -24.44 1.53 -16.59
C THR A 466 -23.57 1.66 -17.84
N GLY A 467 -22.28 1.95 -17.70
CA GLY A 467 -21.39 2.26 -18.82
C GLY A 467 -21.85 3.48 -19.62
N GLY A 468 -21.35 3.60 -20.84
CA GLY A 468 -21.68 4.70 -21.74
C GLY A 468 -20.50 5.21 -22.55
N ALA A 469 -20.81 6.06 -23.54
CA ALA A 469 -19.78 6.79 -24.27
C ALA A 469 -19.10 7.79 -23.32
N ARG A 470 -17.78 7.75 -23.25
CA ARG A 470 -17.00 8.63 -22.40
C ARG A 470 -15.63 8.90 -23.02
N ARG A 471 -15.29 10.19 -23.15
CA ARG A 471 -13.98 10.65 -23.67
C ARG A 471 -13.58 10.02 -25.01
N GLY A 472 -14.55 9.80 -25.90
CA GLY A 472 -14.33 9.24 -27.24
C GLY A 472 -14.29 7.71 -27.31
N TYR A 473 -14.39 7.03 -26.16
CA TYR A 473 -14.38 5.57 -26.06
C TYR A 473 -15.65 5.05 -25.40
N CYS A 474 -15.88 3.74 -25.45
CA CYS A 474 -17.02 3.09 -24.83
C CYS A 474 -16.64 2.41 -23.52
N LEU A 475 -17.38 2.71 -22.46
CA LEU A 475 -17.40 1.93 -21.21
C LEU A 475 -18.52 0.88 -21.29
N PRO A 476 -18.25 -0.40 -21.02
CA PRO A 476 -19.28 -1.41 -20.86
C PRO A 476 -20.09 -1.12 -19.59
N THR A 477 -21.31 -1.68 -19.48
CA THR A 477 -21.93 -1.80 -18.16
C THR A 477 -21.05 -2.70 -17.29
N VAL A 478 -20.98 -2.43 -15.98
CA VAL A 478 -20.23 -3.30 -15.06
C VAL A 478 -20.74 -4.75 -15.09
N PRO A 479 -22.08 -5.02 -15.08
CA PRO A 479 -22.59 -6.39 -15.27
C PRO A 479 -22.13 -7.06 -16.57
N HIS A 480 -22.08 -6.32 -17.68
CA HIS A 480 -21.58 -6.84 -18.95
C HIS A 480 -20.10 -7.20 -18.85
N TRP A 481 -19.26 -6.30 -18.32
CA TRP A 481 -17.82 -6.55 -18.17
C TRP A 481 -17.50 -7.75 -17.26
N VAL A 482 -18.20 -7.89 -16.13
CA VAL A 482 -18.02 -9.02 -15.21
C VAL A 482 -18.48 -10.34 -15.85
N THR A 483 -19.62 -10.31 -16.58
CA THR A 483 -20.15 -11.50 -17.27
C THR A 483 -19.23 -11.93 -18.42
N ASP A 484 -18.65 -10.97 -19.14
CA ASP A 484 -17.65 -11.23 -20.17
C ASP A 484 -16.38 -11.87 -19.58
N TRP A 485 -15.94 -11.45 -18.38
CA TRP A 485 -14.84 -12.12 -17.67
C TRP A 485 -15.16 -13.57 -17.32
N ALA A 486 -16.34 -13.82 -16.76
CA ALA A 486 -16.80 -15.18 -16.47
C ALA A 486 -16.81 -16.04 -17.74
N THR A 487 -17.34 -15.50 -18.84
CA THR A 487 -17.39 -16.19 -20.14
C THR A 487 -15.98 -16.43 -20.71
N ARG A 488 -15.06 -15.47 -20.55
CA ARG A 488 -13.66 -15.57 -21.00
C ARG A 488 -12.91 -16.69 -20.28
N ASP A 489 -13.23 -16.94 -19.01
CA ASP A 489 -12.73 -18.09 -18.24
C ASP A 489 -13.47 -19.41 -18.56
N GLY A 490 -14.36 -19.42 -19.55
CA GLY A 490 -15.15 -20.59 -19.91
C GLY A 490 -16.27 -20.89 -18.93
N LEU A 491 -16.63 -19.95 -18.05
CA LEU A 491 -17.73 -20.10 -17.11
C LEU A 491 -19.09 -19.81 -17.76
N SER A 492 -20.16 -20.28 -17.13
CA SER A 492 -21.52 -19.85 -17.48
C SER A 492 -21.73 -18.38 -17.14
N ALA A 493 -22.51 -17.68 -17.96
CA ALA A 493 -23.01 -16.33 -17.66
C ALA A 493 -24.04 -16.30 -16.50
N SER A 494 -24.50 -17.47 -16.03
CA SER A 494 -25.34 -17.55 -14.84
C SER A 494 -24.51 -17.33 -13.57
N ASN A 495 -25.09 -16.59 -12.63
CA ASN A 495 -24.48 -16.32 -11.33
C ASN A 495 -25.44 -16.67 -10.19
N ILE A 496 -24.86 -16.86 -9.01
CA ILE A 496 -25.58 -16.85 -7.74
C ILE A 496 -25.61 -15.40 -7.25
N THR A 497 -26.81 -14.84 -7.08
CA THR A 497 -27.02 -13.50 -6.55
C THR A 497 -27.37 -13.56 -5.07
N THR A 498 -26.62 -12.83 -4.23
CA THR A 498 -26.87 -12.73 -2.79
C THR A 498 -27.05 -11.27 -2.39
N SER A 499 -28.08 -10.99 -1.60
CA SER A 499 -28.28 -9.67 -0.99
C SER A 499 -27.53 -9.58 0.35
N LEU A 500 -26.75 -8.52 0.52
CA LEU A 500 -25.92 -8.26 1.70
C LEU A 500 -26.24 -6.87 2.28
N ALA A 501 -25.73 -6.59 3.48
CA ALA A 501 -25.84 -5.29 4.16
C ALA A 501 -27.29 -4.73 4.15
N SER A 502 -28.26 -5.58 4.52
CA SER A 502 -29.69 -5.24 4.54
C SER A 502 -30.22 -4.69 3.20
N GLY A 503 -29.79 -5.27 2.08
CA GLY A 503 -30.23 -4.87 0.74
C GLY A 503 -29.40 -3.78 0.08
N LYS A 504 -28.41 -3.21 0.78
CA LYS A 504 -27.55 -2.13 0.23
C LYS A 504 -26.43 -2.64 -0.66
N VAL A 505 -26.18 -3.96 -0.65
CA VAL A 505 -25.18 -4.59 -1.51
C VAL A 505 -25.79 -5.80 -2.18
N THR A 506 -25.52 -5.94 -3.48
CA THR A 506 -25.84 -7.16 -4.24
C THR A 506 -24.55 -7.79 -4.71
N LYS A 507 -24.29 -9.02 -4.25
CA LYS A 507 -23.14 -9.83 -4.63
C LYS A 507 -23.55 -10.81 -5.73
N TYR A 508 -22.76 -10.89 -6.80
CA TYR A 508 -22.92 -11.83 -7.91
C TYR A 508 -21.70 -12.74 -7.96
N GLU A 509 -21.91 -14.06 -7.94
CA GLU A 509 -20.83 -15.06 -8.01
C GLU A 509 -21.02 -16.01 -9.19
N PHE A 510 -20.02 -16.12 -10.05
CA PHE A 510 -20.03 -16.99 -11.23
C PHE A 510 -19.25 -18.28 -10.98
N GLY A 511 -19.44 -19.30 -11.82
CA GLY A 511 -18.65 -20.55 -11.78
C GLY A 511 -19.22 -21.70 -10.93
N ALA A 512 -20.41 -21.54 -10.33
CA ALA A 512 -21.01 -22.56 -9.47
C ALA A 512 -21.26 -23.91 -10.17
N SER A 513 -21.71 -23.91 -11.43
CA SER A 513 -21.97 -25.13 -12.20
C SER A 513 -20.71 -25.93 -12.54
N GLN A 514 -19.53 -25.33 -12.39
CA GLN A 514 -18.23 -25.94 -12.68
C GLN A 514 -17.41 -26.18 -11.40
N GLY A 515 -18.01 -26.02 -10.22
CA GLY A 515 -17.34 -26.26 -8.94
C GLY A 515 -16.33 -25.18 -8.52
N VAL A 516 -16.33 -24.02 -9.19
CA VAL A 516 -15.45 -22.87 -8.93
C VAL A 516 -16.26 -21.62 -8.60
N GLN A 517 -17.30 -21.79 -7.76
CA GLN A 517 -18.16 -20.67 -7.37
C GLN A 517 -17.34 -19.50 -6.82
N GLY A 518 -17.64 -18.31 -7.34
CA GLY A 518 -17.01 -17.07 -6.90
C GLY A 518 -15.72 -16.75 -7.65
N LEU A 519 -15.24 -17.59 -8.59
CA LEU A 519 -14.03 -17.31 -9.36
C LEU A 519 -14.08 -15.92 -10.02
N VAL A 520 -15.25 -15.54 -10.54
CA VAL A 520 -15.56 -14.15 -10.86
C VAL A 520 -16.64 -13.68 -9.89
N THR A 521 -16.38 -12.60 -9.17
CA THR A 521 -17.28 -12.04 -8.16
C THR A 521 -17.46 -10.55 -8.37
N HIS A 522 -18.70 -10.06 -8.23
CA HIS A 522 -19.03 -8.64 -8.33
C HIS A 522 -19.87 -8.18 -7.14
N TYR A 523 -19.52 -7.02 -6.58
CA TYR A 523 -20.27 -6.33 -5.54
C TYR A 523 -20.83 -5.01 -6.09
N LYS A 524 -22.12 -5.01 -6.40
CA LYS A 524 -22.88 -3.78 -6.66
C LYS A 524 -23.25 -3.13 -5.34
N VAL A 525 -22.81 -1.89 -5.13
CA VAL A 525 -23.05 -1.12 -3.91
C VAL A 525 -24.10 -0.03 -4.17
N ALA A 526 -25.30 -0.20 -3.60
CA ALA A 526 -26.43 0.68 -3.86
C ALA A 526 -26.24 2.07 -3.22
N GLY A 527 -26.44 3.13 -4.01
CA GLY A 527 -26.30 4.52 -3.57
C GLY A 527 -24.86 4.97 -3.32
N TRP A 528 -23.87 4.14 -3.67
CA TRP A 528 -22.45 4.48 -3.52
C TRP A 528 -21.91 5.14 -4.80
N GLY A 529 -20.99 6.08 -4.62
CA GLY A 529 -20.38 6.87 -5.69
C GLY A 529 -19.01 6.34 -6.13
N HIS A 530 -18.21 7.22 -6.75
CA HIS A 530 -16.87 6.90 -7.26
C HIS A 530 -15.81 6.90 -6.15
N SER A 531 -15.72 5.82 -5.37
CA SER A 531 -14.75 5.71 -4.29
C SER A 531 -14.50 4.26 -3.91
N TRP A 532 -13.32 3.98 -3.33
CA TRP A 532 -13.03 2.70 -2.70
C TRP A 532 -14.03 2.44 -1.57
N ALA A 533 -14.78 1.33 -1.66
CA ALA A 533 -15.82 1.04 -0.68
C ALA A 533 -15.19 0.79 0.71
N SER A 534 -15.52 1.66 1.65
CA SER A 534 -15.02 1.65 3.02
C SER A 534 -16.12 2.12 3.97
N ILE A 535 -16.35 1.37 5.05
CA ILE A 535 -17.33 1.74 6.08
C ILE A 535 -16.94 3.07 6.72
N ASN A 536 -15.64 3.33 6.88
CA ASN A 536 -15.14 4.60 7.40
C ASN A 536 -15.47 5.78 6.48
N ALA A 537 -15.66 5.53 5.18
CA ALA A 537 -16.08 6.51 4.19
C ALA A 537 -17.61 6.56 4.00
N GLY A 538 -18.38 5.76 4.74
CA GLY A 538 -19.84 5.70 4.69
C GLY A 538 -20.41 4.65 3.72
N ALA A 539 -19.57 3.78 3.13
CA ALA A 539 -20.05 2.65 2.35
C ALA A 539 -20.69 1.58 3.25
N PRO A 540 -21.63 0.76 2.73
CA PRO A 540 -22.25 -0.31 3.52
C PRO A 540 -21.34 -1.54 3.75
N ILE A 541 -20.16 -1.59 3.12
CA ILE A 541 -19.17 -2.67 3.22
C ILE A 541 -17.74 -2.09 3.13
N ASP A 542 -16.76 -2.84 3.61
CA ASP A 542 -15.34 -2.61 3.35
C ASP A 542 -14.86 -3.56 2.23
N ALA A 543 -14.34 -3.02 1.12
CA ALA A 543 -13.83 -3.82 0.01
C ALA A 543 -12.53 -4.54 0.39
N THR A 544 -11.62 -3.89 1.10
CA THR A 544 -10.28 -4.43 1.43
C THR A 544 -10.31 -5.81 2.09
N PRO A 545 -11.03 -6.06 3.20
CA PRO A 545 -11.10 -7.40 3.78
C PRO A 545 -11.68 -8.44 2.81
N LEU A 546 -12.69 -8.08 2.02
CA LEU A 546 -13.27 -8.98 1.02
C LEU A 546 -12.27 -9.32 -0.10
N ILE A 547 -11.45 -8.36 -0.52
CA ILE A 547 -10.35 -8.56 -1.47
C ILE A 547 -9.30 -9.50 -0.89
N MET A 548 -8.94 -9.33 0.39
CA MET A 548 -7.96 -10.20 1.05
C MET A 548 -8.49 -11.63 1.20
N ASP A 549 -9.76 -11.81 1.58
CA ASP A 549 -10.40 -13.13 1.65
C ASP A 549 -10.45 -13.80 0.27
N PHE A 550 -10.78 -13.02 -0.76
CA PHE A 550 -10.77 -13.48 -2.14
C PHE A 550 -9.36 -13.89 -2.59
N PHE A 551 -8.35 -13.07 -2.27
CA PHE A 551 -6.97 -13.33 -2.62
C PHE A 551 -6.47 -14.65 -2.02
N TYR A 552 -6.65 -14.84 -0.71
CA TYR A 552 -6.16 -16.04 -0.02
C TYR A 552 -6.98 -17.31 -0.30
N SER A 553 -8.21 -17.21 -0.82
CA SER A 553 -8.98 -18.37 -1.26
C SER A 553 -8.63 -18.85 -2.67
N HIS A 554 -7.92 -18.04 -3.45
CA HIS A 554 -7.57 -18.32 -4.85
C HIS A 554 -6.06 -18.29 -5.14
N SER A 555 -5.23 -18.42 -4.11
CA SER A 555 -3.76 -18.32 -4.19
C SER A 555 -3.03 -19.53 -3.60
#